data_AF-A0A7S1MVU4-F1
#
_entry.id   AF-A0A7S1MVU4-F1
#
_cell.length_a   1.000
_cell.length_b   1.000
_cell.length_c   1.000
_cell.angle_alpha   90.00
_cell.angle_beta   90.00
_cell.angle_gamma   90.00
#
_symmetry.space_group_name_H-M   'P 1'
#
loop_
_entity.id
_entity.type
_entity.pdbx_description
1 polymer ?
#
loop_
_entity_poly.entity_id
_entity_poly.type
_entity_poly.pdbx_seq_one_letter_code
_entity_poly.pdbx_strand_id
1 'polypeptide(L)'
;AIRQAGVAQVPDGLGKVLTSIGNAVEVISEMLRKGTVSPEVSGKKNDFGDQQLQVDLMADDECFKQLKECGAVCTASSEETNLEVHCEGRGYAVAFDPLDGS
;
A
#
# COMPACT_ATOMS: atom_id res chain seq x y z
N ALA A 1 9.93 -18.96 40.48
CA ALA A 1 10.51 -17.89 39.63
C ALA A 1 9.54 -17.61 38.50
N ILE A 2 8.86 -16.46 38.53
CA ILE A 2 7.99 -16.04 37.44
C ILE A 2 8.91 -15.57 36.32
N ARG A 3 8.99 -16.33 35.22
CA ARG A 3 9.62 -15.86 33.98
C ARG A 3 8.77 -14.70 33.47
N GLN A 4 9.27 -13.47 33.57
CA GLN A 4 8.78 -12.40 32.72
C GLN A 4 9.05 -12.83 31.27
N ALA A 5 8.00 -13.08 30.51
CA ALA A 5 8.12 -13.22 29.06
C ALA A 5 8.59 -11.86 28.54
N GLY A 6 9.87 -11.77 28.16
CA GLY A 6 10.41 -10.57 27.55
C GLY A 6 9.57 -10.22 26.33
N VAL A 7 9.26 -8.94 26.15
CA VAL A 7 8.62 -8.43 24.93
C VAL A 7 9.47 -8.90 23.75
N ALA A 8 8.88 -9.73 22.89
CA ALA A 8 9.58 -10.18 21.68
C ALA A 8 9.92 -8.94 20.84
N GLN A 9 11.20 -8.73 20.56
CA GLN A 9 11.62 -7.66 19.65
C GLN A 9 11.13 -7.99 18.23
N VAL A 10 10.50 -7.01 17.58
CA VAL A 10 10.14 -7.10 16.17
C VAL A 10 11.44 -7.13 15.35
N PRO A 11 11.64 -8.11 14.46
CA PRO A 11 12.80 -8.13 13.58
C PRO A 11 12.87 -6.84 12.75
N ASP A 12 14.06 -6.25 12.60
CA ASP A 12 14.26 -4.97 11.90
C ASP A 12 13.61 -4.93 10.51
N GLY A 13 13.70 -6.02 9.76
CA GLY A 13 13.08 -6.15 8.44
C GLY A 13 11.54 -6.06 8.50
N LEU A 14 10.92 -6.71 9.48
CA LEU A 14 9.46 -6.62 9.68
C LEU A 14 9.08 -5.20 10.12
N GLY A 15 9.89 -4.57 10.97
CA GLY A 15 9.71 -3.17 11.35
C GLY A 15 9.68 -2.24 10.14
N LYS A 16 10.62 -2.39 9.20
CA LYS A 16 10.66 -1.64 7.95
C LYS A 16 9.42 -1.87 7.07
N VAL A 17 8.99 -3.12 6.93
CA VAL A 17 7.77 -3.45 6.14
C VAL A 17 6.54 -2.77 6.74
N LEU A 18 6.35 -2.86 8.05
CA LEU A 18 5.22 -2.22 8.73
C LEU A 18 5.26 -0.69 8.61
N THR A 19 6.45 -0.08 8.70
CA THR A 19 6.61 1.37 8.47
C THR A 19 6.26 1.75 7.03
N SER A 20 6.73 1.00 6.02
CA SER A 20 6.39 1.24 4.61
C SER A 20 4.89 1.17 4.35
N ILE A 21 4.21 0.16 4.91
CA ILE A 21 2.74 0.03 4.80
C ILE A 21 2.06 1.21 5.51
N GLY A 22 2.52 1.60 6.70
CA GLY A 22 1.98 2.75 7.42
C GLY A 22 2.10 4.06 6.62
N ASN A 23 3.22 4.28 5.95
CA ASN A 23 3.43 5.43 5.08
C ASN A 23 2.47 5.40 3.87
N ALA A 24 2.27 4.24 3.24
CA ALA A 24 1.31 4.10 2.14
C ALA A 24 -0.11 4.46 2.61
N VAL A 25 -0.52 3.92 3.77
CA VAL A 25 -1.84 4.21 4.37
C VAL A 25 -2.02 5.69 4.66
N GLU A 26 -0.98 6.38 5.17
CA GLU A 26 -1.04 7.82 5.45
C GLU A 26 -1.32 8.61 4.16
N VAL A 27 -0.56 8.34 3.09
CA VAL A 27 -0.70 9.02 1.80
C VAL A 27 -2.07 8.73 1.17
N ILE A 28 -2.47 7.45 1.10
CA ILE A 28 -3.78 7.04 0.58
C ILE A 28 -4.92 7.71 1.34
N SER A 29 -4.83 7.73 2.67
CA SER A 29 -5.82 8.40 3.51
C SER A 29 -5.92 9.90 3.23
N GLU A 30 -4.81 10.57 2.95
CA GLU A 30 -4.83 11.97 2.53
C GLU A 30 -5.45 12.16 1.15
N MET A 31 -5.13 11.30 0.19
CA MET A 31 -5.70 11.34 -1.17
C MET A 31 -7.23 11.20 -1.14
N LEU A 32 -7.73 10.22 -0.37
CA LEU A 32 -9.16 10.00 -0.17
C LEU A 32 -9.84 11.21 0.50
N ARG A 33 -9.24 11.79 1.55
CA ARG A 33 -9.80 12.95 2.25
C ARG A 33 -9.83 14.23 1.43
N LYS A 34 -8.78 14.47 0.63
CA LYS A 34 -8.66 15.68 -0.20
C LYS A 34 -9.54 15.59 -1.45
N GLY A 35 -10.07 14.42 -1.77
CA GLY A 35 -10.84 14.21 -2.98
C GLY A 35 -10.01 14.53 -4.23
N THR A 36 -8.70 14.25 -4.21
CA THR A 36 -7.76 14.58 -5.31
C THR A 36 -8.05 13.82 -6.62
N VAL A 37 -9.22 13.18 -6.71
CA VAL A 37 -9.98 13.02 -7.95
C VAL A 37 -10.69 14.35 -8.26
N SER A 38 -9.91 15.43 -8.47
CA SER A 38 -10.49 16.69 -8.94
C SER A 38 -11.08 16.45 -10.34
N PRO A 39 -12.38 16.75 -10.59
CA PRO A 39 -13.02 16.56 -11.90
C PRO A 39 -12.45 17.44 -13.03
N GLU A 40 -11.51 18.32 -12.73
CA GLU A 40 -11.16 19.48 -13.57
C GLU A 40 -10.24 19.16 -14.77
N VAL A 41 -9.90 17.89 -15.02
CA VAL A 41 -9.20 17.45 -16.26
C VAL A 41 -10.11 16.68 -17.22
N SER A 42 -11.38 16.46 -16.90
CA SER A 42 -12.32 15.93 -17.91
C SER A 42 -13.69 16.56 -17.76
N GLY A 43 -14.08 17.38 -18.73
CA GLY A 43 -15.41 17.97 -18.87
C GLY A 43 -16.50 16.94 -19.20
N LYS A 44 -16.51 15.80 -18.51
CA LYS A 44 -17.53 14.77 -18.56
C LYS A 44 -17.80 14.34 -17.12
N LYS A 45 -19.07 14.38 -16.72
CA LYS A 45 -19.57 13.51 -15.63
C LYS A 45 -19.04 12.12 -15.93
N ASN A 46 -18.05 11.62 -15.19
CA ASN A 46 -17.68 10.21 -15.31
C ASN A 46 -18.59 9.43 -14.36
N ASP A 47 -19.02 8.26 -14.82
CA ASP A 47 -19.84 7.38 -14.02
C ASP A 47 -19.02 6.94 -12.81
N PHE A 48 -19.67 6.72 -11.66
CA PHE A 48 -19.05 6.36 -10.38
C PHE A 48 -17.93 5.30 -10.52
N GLY A 49 -18.09 4.34 -11.44
CA GLY A 49 -17.09 3.31 -11.73
C GLY A 49 -15.77 3.81 -12.35
N ASP A 50 -15.78 4.87 -13.18
CA ASP A 50 -14.54 5.45 -13.73
C ASP A 50 -13.76 6.24 -12.67
N GLN A 51 -14.46 6.84 -11.71
CA GLN A 51 -13.83 7.56 -10.60
C GLN A 51 -13.23 6.57 -9.58
N GLN A 52 -13.95 5.49 -9.30
CA GLN A 52 -13.52 4.42 -8.42
C GLN A 52 -12.25 3.74 -8.95
N LEU A 53 -12.26 3.32 -10.23
CA LEU A 53 -11.10 2.73 -10.92
C LEU A 53 -9.84 3.61 -10.86
N GLN A 54 -9.98 4.94 -10.88
CA GLN A 54 -8.81 5.83 -10.75
C GLN A 54 -8.22 5.86 -9.34
N VAL A 55 -9.07 5.79 -8.30
CA VAL A 55 -8.63 5.80 -6.91
C VAL A 55 -7.95 4.48 -6.56
N ASP A 56 -8.48 3.37 -7.05
CA ASP A 56 -7.93 2.03 -6.85
C ASP A 56 -6.50 1.94 -7.42
N LEU A 57 -6.30 2.38 -8.67
CA LEU A 57 -4.97 2.42 -9.30
C LEU A 57 -3.99 3.36 -8.59
N MET A 58 -4.47 4.50 -8.07
CA MET A 58 -3.62 5.41 -7.29
C MET A 58 -3.19 4.81 -5.95
N ALA A 59 -4.08 4.07 -5.29
CA ALA A 59 -3.76 3.36 -4.06
C ALA A 59 -2.78 2.21 -4.32
N ASP A 60 -2.96 1.49 -5.44
CA ASP A 60 -2.06 0.43 -5.88
C ASP A 60 -0.63 0.95 -6.12
N ASP A 61 -0.52 2.05 -6.88
CA ASP A 61 0.76 2.68 -7.20
C ASP A 61 1.51 3.13 -5.94
N GLU A 62 0.81 3.73 -4.96
CA GLU A 62 1.45 4.18 -3.72
C GLU A 62 1.90 3.00 -2.84
N CYS A 63 1.11 1.92 -2.76
CA CYS A 63 1.51 0.69 -2.09
C CYS A 63 2.79 0.10 -2.71
N PHE A 64 2.82 -0.07 -4.04
CA PHE A 64 4.00 -0.59 -4.72
C PHE A 64 5.23 0.29 -4.54
N LYS A 65 5.08 1.61 -4.61
CA LYS A 65 6.17 2.57 -4.39
C LYS A 65 6.81 2.38 -3.02
N GLN A 66 6.01 2.38 -1.94
CA GLN A 66 6.51 2.24 -0.58
C GLN A 66 7.17 0.87 -0.34
N LEU A 67 6.62 -0.20 -0.91
CA LEU A 67 7.16 -1.56 -0.77
C LEU A 67 8.46 -1.75 -1.56
N LYS A 68 8.59 -1.14 -2.75
CA LYS A 68 9.84 -1.14 -3.53
C LYS A 68 10.97 -0.41 -2.79
N GLU A 69 10.67 0.70 -2.12
CA GLU A 69 11.64 1.49 -1.36
C GLU A 69 11.97 0.90 0.03
N CYS A 70 11.19 -0.08 0.51
CA CYS A 70 11.33 -0.67 1.85
C CYS A 70 12.70 -1.34 2.11
N GLY A 71 13.31 -1.92 1.06
CA GLY A 71 14.57 -2.67 1.16
C GLY A 71 14.50 -4.00 1.92
N ALA A 72 13.35 -4.35 2.51
CA ALA A 72 13.09 -5.64 3.16
C ALA A 72 12.12 -6.55 2.35
N VAL A 73 11.41 -5.99 1.38
CA VAL A 73 10.45 -6.71 0.54
C VAL A 73 11.15 -7.23 -0.71
N CYS A 74 11.01 -8.52 -1.02
CA CYS A 74 11.54 -9.14 -2.24
C CYS A 74 10.51 -9.26 -3.36
N THR A 75 9.25 -9.46 -3.01
CA THR A 75 8.14 -9.48 -3.96
C THR A 75 6.90 -8.85 -3.34
N ALA A 76 6.11 -8.18 -4.17
CA ALA A 76 4.85 -7.59 -3.78
C ALA A 76 3.77 -7.97 -4.80
N SER A 77 2.54 -8.25 -4.36
CA SER A 77 1.41 -8.60 -5.23
C SER A 77 0.17 -7.82 -4.82
N SER A 78 -0.56 -7.33 -5.81
CA SER A 78 -1.78 -6.55 -5.63
C SER A 78 -3.02 -7.30 -6.11
N GLU A 79 -4.15 -7.06 -5.46
CA GLU A 79 -5.49 -7.48 -5.90
C GLU A 79 -5.86 -6.81 -7.24
N GLU A 80 -5.55 -5.53 -7.41
CA GLU A 80 -5.95 -4.71 -8.57
C GLU A 80 -5.29 -5.15 -9.88
N THR A 81 -3.99 -5.44 -9.83
CA THR A 81 -3.21 -5.80 -11.02
C THR A 81 -3.03 -7.29 -11.20
N ASN A 82 -3.26 -8.11 -10.17
CA ASN A 82 -2.98 -9.56 -10.16
C ASN A 82 -1.55 -9.92 -10.61
N LEU A 83 -0.61 -8.99 -10.45
CA LEU A 83 0.79 -9.13 -10.84
C LEU A 83 1.68 -9.20 -9.61
N GLU A 84 2.57 -10.20 -9.58
CA GLU A 84 3.68 -10.22 -8.64
C GLU A 84 4.84 -9.40 -9.21
N VAL A 85 5.24 -8.37 -8.47
CA VAL A 85 6.30 -7.43 -8.82
C VAL A 85 7.51 -7.70 -7.95
N HIS A 86 8.69 -7.75 -8.57
CA HIS A 86 9.95 -7.88 -7.84
C HIS A 86 10.32 -6.55 -7.17
N CYS A 87 10.71 -6.63 -5.90
CA CYS A 87 11.25 -5.54 -5.10
C CYS A 87 12.73 -5.84 -4.79
N GLU A 88 13.56 -4.80 -4.66
CA GLU A 88 15.03 -4.95 -4.50
C GLU A 88 15.45 -5.46 -3.10
N GLY A 89 14.51 -5.61 -2.17
CA GLY A 89 14.76 -6.08 -0.82
C GLY A 89 14.85 -7.60 -0.68
N ARG A 90 15.06 -8.06 0.56
CA ARG A 90 15.14 -9.49 0.89
C ARG A 90 14.41 -9.80 2.20
N GLY A 91 13.70 -10.92 2.23
CA GLY A 91 13.18 -11.55 3.45
C GLY A 91 11.66 -11.60 3.55
N TYR A 92 10.95 -10.69 2.89
CA TYR A 92 9.48 -10.61 2.98
C TYR A 92 8.83 -10.56 1.59
N ALA A 93 7.76 -11.33 1.42
CA ALA A 93 6.81 -11.17 0.33
C ALA A 93 5.55 -10.53 0.88
N VAL A 94 4.96 -9.57 0.16
CA VAL A 94 3.79 -8.81 0.62
C VAL A 94 2.68 -8.90 -0.42
N ALA A 95 1.56 -9.51 -0.06
CA ALA A 95 0.32 -9.43 -0.83
C ALA A 95 -0.60 -8.40 -0.17
N PHE A 96 -1.24 -7.54 -0.96
CA PHE A 96 -2.08 -6.46 -0.45
C PHE A 96 -3.31 -6.22 -1.32
N ASP A 97 -4.34 -5.71 -0.68
CA ASP A 97 -5.51 -5.08 -1.30
C ASP A 97 -5.36 -3.57 -1.01
N PRO A 98 -5.16 -2.73 -2.04
CA PRO A 98 -4.88 -1.31 -1.85
C PRO A 98 -6.12 -0.51 -1.43
N LEU A 99 -7.33 -0.95 -1.79
CA LEU A 99 -8.58 -0.28 -1.45
C LEU A 99 -9.78 -1.23 -1.43
N ASP A 100 -10.01 -1.86 -0.27
CA ASP A 100 -11.21 -2.69 -0.05
C ASP A 100 -12.51 -1.88 -0.16
N GLY A 101 -13.51 -2.44 -0.85
CA GLY A 101 -14.82 -1.82 -1.05
C GLY A 101 -14.91 -0.87 -2.25
N SER A 102 -14.07 -1.10 -3.26
CA SER A 102 -14.20 -0.56 -4.62
C SER A 102 -15.41 -1.11 -5.41
#